data_AF-A0A7Y3CHA0-F1
#
_entry.id   AF-A0A7Y3CHA0-F1
#
_cell.length_a   1.000
_cell.length_b   1.000
_cell.length_c   1.000
_cell.angle_alpha   90.00
_cell.angle_beta   90.00
_cell.angle_gamma   90.00
#
_symmetry.space_group_name_H-M   'P 1'
#
loop_
_entity.id
_entity.type
_entity.pdbx_description
1 polymer ?
#
loop_
_entity_poly.entity_id
_entity_poly.type
_entity_poly.pdbx_seq_one_letter_code
_entity_poly.pdbx_strand_id
1 'polypeptide(L)' 'MSKIRMTGEIRTDYECETTGLPAERWGESVFTIDEEEIVFEVSVENDVIISIMAGEDAAWKGTLKGLKQLLKSQIKKK' A
#
# COMPACT_ATOMS: atom_id res chain seq x y z
N MET A 1 22.16 -16.41 -10.72
CA MET A 1 21.07 -15.77 -9.94
C MET A 1 21.55 -14.38 -9.58
N SER A 2 21.07 -13.34 -10.26
CA SER A 2 21.17 -11.98 -9.68
C SER A 2 20.51 -12.04 -8.30
N LYS A 3 21.13 -11.45 -7.29
CA LYS A 3 20.49 -11.36 -5.96
C LYS A 3 19.20 -10.57 -6.15
N ILE A 4 18.05 -11.16 -5.81
CA ILE A 4 16.80 -10.40 -5.68
C ILE A 4 17.09 -9.24 -4.74
N ARG A 5 16.92 -8.01 -5.22
CA ARG A 5 17.10 -6.78 -4.44
C ARG A 5 15.77 -6.05 -4.42
N MET A 6 15.34 -5.72 -3.20
CA MET A 6 14.12 -4.96 -2.95
C MET A 6 14.48 -3.75 -2.11
N THR A 7 13.93 -2.59 -2.45
CA THR A 7 13.93 -1.40 -1.58
C THR A 7 12.54 -1.18 -1.01
N GLY A 8 12.48 -0.62 0.19
CA GLY A 8 11.23 -0.25 0.85
C GLY A 8 11.31 1.19 1.33
N GLU A 9 10.25 1.94 1.06
CA GLU A 9 10.08 3.33 1.48
C GLU A 9 8.73 3.47 2.20
N ILE A 10 8.66 4.32 3.22
CA ILE A 10 7.40 4.75 3.83
C ILE A 10 7.36 6.28 3.76
N ARG A 11 6.28 6.81 3.22
CA ARG A 11 6.02 8.25 3.12
C ARG A 11 4.75 8.55 3.92
N THR A 12 4.70 9.69 4.57
CA THR A 12 3.51 10.18 5.28
C THR A 12 3.25 11.63 4.92
N ASP A 13 2.13 12.18 5.38
CA ASP A 13 1.81 13.60 5.25
C ASP A 13 2.73 14.51 6.08
N TYR A 14 3.67 13.91 6.83
CA TYR A 14 4.75 14.58 7.51
C TYR A 14 6.09 14.31 6.80
N GLU A 15 6.96 15.32 6.74
CA GLU A 15 8.38 15.08 6.45
C GLU A 15 9.04 14.45 7.68
N CYS A 16 9.37 13.17 7.60
CA CYS A 16 9.94 12.43 8.73
C CYS A 16 11.14 11.58 8.29
N GLU A 17 12.24 11.66 9.04
CA GLU A 17 13.53 11.06 8.65
C GLU A 17 13.70 9.58 9.09
N THR A 18 12.83 8.99 9.93
CA THR A 18 12.89 7.56 10.34
C THR A 18 11.75 7.15 11.31
N THR A 19 11.67 5.84 11.61
CA THR A 19 10.64 5.00 12.25
C THR A 19 9.79 5.62 13.36
N GLY A 20 8.49 5.33 13.33
CA GLY A 20 7.47 5.95 14.17
C GLY A 20 6.80 7.14 13.48
N LEU A 21 6.78 7.13 12.15
CA LEU A 21 6.38 8.25 11.30
C LEU A 21 4.96 8.71 11.69
N PRO A 22 4.81 9.91 12.28
CA PRO A 22 3.50 10.48 12.46
C PRO A 22 2.82 10.57 11.10
N ALA A 23 1.56 10.16 11.07
CA ALA A 23 0.67 10.36 9.96
C ALA A 23 -0.64 10.87 10.53
N GLU A 24 -1.17 11.97 10.00
CA GLU A 24 -2.44 12.51 10.46
C GLU A 24 -3.58 12.03 9.57
N ARG A 25 -3.37 12.03 8.26
CA ARG A 25 -4.39 11.71 7.26
C ARG A 25 -3.92 10.76 6.18
N TRP A 26 -2.62 10.58 5.99
CA TRP A 26 -2.12 9.80 4.87
C TRP A 26 -0.76 9.14 5.17
N GLY A 27 -0.59 7.92 4.68
CA GLY A 27 0.72 7.29 4.59
C GLY A 27 0.72 6.19 3.54
N GLU A 28 1.83 6.05 2.83
CA GLU A 28 2.05 5.00 1.84
C GLU A 28 3.34 4.24 2.11
N SER A 29 3.33 2.94 1.79
CA SER A 29 4.54 2.15 1.65
C SER A 29 4.76 1.80 0.19
N VAL A 30 6.00 1.97 -0.26
CA VAL A 30 6.43 1.65 -1.62
C VAL A 30 7.49 0.57 -1.53
N PHE A 31 7.28 -0.54 -2.22
CA PHE A 31 8.27 -1.59 -2.40
C PHE A 31 8.68 -1.62 -3.87
N THR A 32 9.97 -1.44 -4.15
CA THR A 32 10.50 -1.53 -5.51
C THR A 32 11.31 -2.81 -5.64
N ILE A 33 10.99 -3.64 -6.64
CA ILE A 33 11.64 -4.91 -6.93
C ILE A 33 11.97 -4.91 -8.42
N ASP A 34 13.26 -4.85 -8.76
CA ASP A 34 13.73 -4.65 -10.14
C ASP A 34 13.05 -3.43 -10.83
N GLU A 35 12.15 -3.65 -11.78
CA GLU A 35 11.40 -2.61 -12.50
C GLU A 35 9.92 -2.52 -12.05
N GLU A 36 9.50 -3.30 -11.06
CA GLU A 36 8.14 -3.28 -10.52
C GLU A 36 8.06 -2.48 -9.22
N GLU A 37 6.96 -1.75 -9.06
CA GLU A 37 6.60 -1.04 -7.83
C GLU A 37 5.29 -1.58 -7.25
N ILE A 38 5.31 -1.89 -5.96
CA ILE A 38 4.12 -2.23 -5.18
C ILE A 38 3.89 -1.09 -4.20
N VAL A 39 2.76 -0.40 -4.34
CA VAL A 39 2.38 0.72 -3.48
C VAL A 39 1.16 0.34 -2.65
N PHE A 40 1.23 0.60 -1.35
CA PHE A 40 0.11 0.46 -0.42
C PHE A 40 -0.10 1.79 0.30
N GLU A 41 -1.16 2.48 -0.09
CA GLU A 41 -1.55 3.78 0.47
C GLU A 41 -2.74 3.59 1.43
N VAL A 42 -2.66 4.25 2.59
CA VAL A 42 -3.76 4.43 3.52
C VAL A 42 -4.01 5.92 3.69
N SER A 43 -5.26 6.34 3.46
CA SER A 43 -5.70 7.68 3.82
C SER A 43 -6.93 7.64 4.72
N VAL A 44 -7.00 8.61 5.63
CA VAL A 44 -8.08 8.78 6.59
C VAL A 44 -8.66 10.17 6.39
N GLU A 45 -9.82 10.21 5.75
CA GLU A 45 -10.64 11.42 5.65
C GLU A 45 -11.90 11.23 6.51
N ASN A 46 -13.08 11.12 5.90
CA ASN A 46 -14.32 10.72 6.58
C ASN A 46 -14.39 9.19 6.79
N ASP A 47 -13.72 8.43 5.92
CA ASP A 47 -13.59 6.98 5.94
C ASP A 47 -12.13 6.59 5.75
N VAL A 48 -11.76 5.37 6.16
CA VAL A 48 -10.44 4.80 5.84
C VAL A 48 -10.44 4.29 4.41
N ILE A 49 -9.66 4.94 3.56
CA ILE A 49 -9.45 4.59 2.15
C ILE A 49 -8.10 3.87 2.03
N ILE A 50 -8.11 2.81 1.22
CA ILE A 50 -6.92 2.02 0.90
C ILE A 50 -6.74 2.06 -0.62
N SER A 51 -5.53 2.34 -1.08
CA SER A 51 -5.11 2.18 -2.47
C SER A 51 -3.99 1.16 -2.54
N ILE A 52 -4.07 0.22 -3.48
CA ILE A 52 -3.07 -0.81 -3.72
C ILE A 52 -2.72 -0.75 -5.20
N MET A 53 -1.44 -0.64 -5.51
CA MET A 53 -0.90 -0.72 -6.87
C MET A 53 0.18 -1.79 -6.90
N ALA A 54 0.19 -2.63 -7.93
CA ALA A 54 1.24 -3.61 -8.18
C ALA A 54 1.60 -3.51 -9.67
N GLY A 55 2.66 -2.76 -9.98
CA GLY A 55 2.99 -2.38 -11.34
C GLY A 55 1.97 -1.42 -11.96
N GLU A 56 2.02 -1.26 -13.28
CA GLU A 56 1.19 -0.29 -14.01
C GLU A 56 -0.24 -0.78 -14.29
N ASP A 57 -0.48 -2.09 -14.31
CA ASP A 57 -1.70 -2.70 -14.83
C ASP A 57 -2.62 -3.32 -13.76
N ALA A 58 -2.15 -3.42 -12.50
CA ALA A 58 -2.96 -3.93 -11.39
C ALA A 58 -3.09 -2.90 -10.27
N ALA A 59 -4.23 -2.21 -10.24
CA ALA A 59 -4.56 -1.24 -9.19
C ALA A 59 -5.95 -1.50 -8.59
N TRP A 60 -6.09 -1.21 -7.30
CA TRP A 60 -7.36 -1.25 -6.57
C TRP A 60 -7.44 -0.10 -5.57
N LYS A 61 -8.57 0.60 -5.51
CA LYS A 61 -8.85 1.66 -4.53
C LYS A 61 -10.25 1.51 -3.95
N GLY A 62 -10.38 1.66 -2.64
CA GLY A 62 -11.69 1.59 -1.97
C GLY A 62 -11.59 1.74 -0.46
N THR A 63 -12.71 1.55 0.24
CA THR A 63 -12.72 1.63 1.70
C THR A 63 -12.07 0.40 2.35
N LEU A 64 -11.61 0.52 3.59
CA LEU A 64 -11.14 -0.63 4.38
C LEU A 64 -12.19 -1.75 4.48
N LYS A 65 -13.48 -1.38 4.55
CA LYS A 65 -14.60 -2.35 4.51
C LYS A 65 -14.65 -3.08 3.16
N GLY A 66 -14.49 -2.35 2.06
CA GLY A 66 -14.42 -2.90 0.71
C GLY A 66 -13.25 -3.88 0.55
N LEU A 67 -12.05 -3.52 1.02
CA LEU A 67 -10.89 -4.40 0.98
C LEU A 67 -11.12 -5.70 1.77
N LYS A 68 -11.68 -5.60 2.99
CA LYS A 68 -12.04 -6.77 3.81
C LYS A 68 -13.03 -7.70 3.09
N GLN A 69 -14.00 -7.15 2.37
CA GLN A 69 -14.97 -7.93 1.59
C GLN A 69 -14.30 -8.61 0.40
N LEU A 70 -13.44 -7.88 -0.34
CA LEU A 70 -12.66 -8.43 -1.46
C LEU A 70 -11.82 -9.62 -1.00
N LEU A 71 -11.02 -9.46 0.07
CA LEU A 71 -10.16 -10.54 0.59
C LEU A 71 -10.99 -11.76 1.04
N LYS A 72 -12.12 -11.54 1.73
CA LYS A 72 -13.04 -12.63 2.11
C LYS A 72 -13.62 -13.37 0.91
N SER A 73 -13.88 -12.67 -0.20
CA SER A 73 -14.38 -13.30 -1.42
C SER A 73 -13.35 -14.24 -2.07
N GLN A 74 -12.05 -13.96 -1.92
CA GLN A 74 -10.97 -14.78 -2.48
C GLN A 74 -10.65 -16.00 -1.60
N ILE A 75 -10.83 -15.90 -0.28
CA ILE A 75 -10.63 -17.03 0.66
C ILE A 75 -11.61 -18.19 0.37
N LYS A 76 -12.82 -17.89 -0.11
CA LYS A 76 -13.85 -18.91 -0.43
C LYS A 76 -13.70 -19.54 -1.81
N LYS A 77 -12.77 -19.07 -2.65
CA LYS A 77 -12.55 -19.56 -4.02
C LYS A 77 -11.43 -20.62 -4.13
N LYS A 78 -11.15 -21.36 -3.06
CA LYS A 78 -10.31 -22.56 -3.11
C LYS A 78 -11.17 -23.82 -3.16
#